data_AF-A0A522GMT4-F1
#
_entry.id   AF-A0A522GMT4-F1
#
_cell.length_a   1.000
_cell.length_b   1.000
_cell.length_c   1.000
_cell.angle_alpha   90.00
_cell.angle_beta   90.00
_cell.angle_gamma   90.00
#
_symmetry.space_group_name_H-M   'P 1'
#
loop_
_entity.id
_entity.type
_entity.pdbx_description
1 polymer ?
#
loop_
_entity_poly.entity_id
_entity_poly.type
_entity_poly.pdbx_seq_one_letter_code
_entity_poly.pdbx_strand_id
1 'polypeptide(L)'
;MHVSSRGRAFIGVQEGLRLKAYRDSGGVWTIGYGHTSMAGAPHVQSGMRITKGEADAILARDLLKYEAEVMREVKLPLVQCQFDALVSFTYNCGEGSLRKAVFFAHLNSGNVAAVPHVMLEFDTAAGRVLPALVRRRKAEAAMFEGHYPTRAGLLLATVMRTHCMARG
;
A
#
# COMPACT_ATOMS: atom_id res chain seq x y z
N MET A 1 9.63 5.89 -13.16
CA MET A 1 9.34 6.64 -11.93
C MET A 1 9.56 5.71 -10.74
N HIS A 2 9.90 6.25 -9.58
CA HIS A 2 9.98 5.50 -8.32
C HIS A 2 9.08 6.16 -7.28
N VAL A 3 8.59 5.39 -6.33
CA VAL A 3 7.78 5.92 -5.23
C VAL A 3 8.60 6.94 -4.46
N SER A 4 8.00 8.08 -4.14
CA SER A 4 8.68 9.13 -3.39
C SER A 4 8.92 8.72 -1.94
N SER A 5 9.74 9.48 -1.21
CA SER A 5 9.88 9.29 0.25
C SER A 5 8.56 9.46 1.00
N ARG A 6 7.69 10.38 0.54
CA ARG A 6 6.34 10.61 1.10
C ARG A 6 5.41 9.44 0.79
N GLY A 7 5.46 8.91 -0.44
CA GLY A 7 4.71 7.72 -0.85
C GLY A 7 5.10 6.49 -0.03
N ARG A 8 6.40 6.23 0.16
CA ARG A 8 6.88 5.13 1.02
C ARG A 8 6.43 5.29 2.46
N ALA A 9 6.52 6.50 3.02
CA ALA A 9 6.05 6.78 4.37
C ALA A 9 4.54 6.54 4.52
N PHE A 10 3.75 6.91 3.52
CA PHE A 10 2.32 6.63 3.48
C PHE A 10 2.03 5.14 3.47
N ILE A 11 2.64 4.39 2.55
CA ILE A 11 2.47 2.93 2.43
C ILE A 11 2.84 2.26 3.75
N GLY A 12 3.98 2.64 4.34
CA GLY A 12 4.41 2.10 5.63
C GLY A 12 3.40 2.32 6.77
N VAL A 13 2.68 3.45 6.80
CA VAL A 13 1.61 3.69 7.77
C VAL A 13 0.36 2.85 7.49
N GLN A 14 0.01 2.63 6.22
CA GLN A 14 -1.13 1.79 5.87
C GLN A 14 -0.90 0.33 6.28
N GLU A 15 0.26 -0.22 5.94
CA GLU A 15 0.66 -1.61 6.24
C GLU A 15 0.94 -1.81 7.73
N GLY A 16 1.62 -0.86 8.35
CA GLY A 16 2.05 -0.94 9.74
C GLY A 16 3.34 -1.75 9.92
N LEU A 17 4.21 -1.28 10.80
CA LEU A 17 5.51 -1.88 11.04
C LEU A 17 5.46 -3.04 12.04
N ARG A 18 6.08 -4.17 11.69
CA ARG A 18 6.30 -5.33 12.55
C ARG A 18 7.76 -5.79 12.49
N LEU A 19 8.53 -5.42 13.51
CA LEU A 19 9.98 -5.72 13.58
C LEU A 19 10.32 -7.16 13.99
N LYS A 20 9.32 -7.94 14.42
CA LYS A 20 9.45 -9.37 14.71
C LYS A 20 8.55 -10.13 13.75
N ALA A 21 9.06 -11.23 13.20
CA ALA A 21 8.26 -12.11 12.35
C ALA A 21 7.02 -12.62 13.09
N TYR A 22 5.89 -12.63 12.38
CA TYR A 22 4.60 -13.10 12.87
C TYR A 22 3.90 -13.93 11.79
N ARG A 23 2.91 -14.73 12.19
CA ARG A 23 2.01 -15.41 11.25
C ARG A 23 0.84 -14.48 10.95
N ASP A 24 0.59 -14.20 9.67
CA ASP A 24 -0.60 -13.45 9.26
C ASP A 24 -1.89 -14.29 9.43
N SER A 25 -3.04 -13.75 9.03
CA SER A 25 -4.33 -14.46 9.11
C SER A 25 -4.40 -15.72 8.23
N GLY A 26 -3.53 -15.84 7.22
CA GLY A 26 -3.39 -17.02 6.37
C GLY A 26 -2.35 -18.01 6.89
N GLY A 27 -1.70 -17.73 8.02
CA GLY A 27 -0.65 -18.57 8.58
C GLY A 27 0.68 -18.44 7.83
N VAL A 28 0.94 -17.35 7.10
CA VAL A 28 2.22 -17.11 6.41
C VAL A 28 3.16 -16.28 7.28
N TRP A 29 4.44 -16.66 7.33
CA TRP A 29 5.46 -15.87 8.03
C TRP A 29 5.67 -14.52 7.34
N THR A 30 5.45 -13.45 8.10
CA THR A 30 5.45 -12.06 7.62
C THR A 30 6.29 -11.17 8.53
N ILE A 31 6.99 -10.18 7.97
CA ILE A 31 7.81 -9.21 8.73
C ILE A 31 7.82 -7.83 8.07
N GLY A 32 8.26 -6.80 8.79
CA GLY A 32 8.39 -5.44 8.27
C GLY A 32 7.02 -4.84 7.98
N TYR A 33 6.81 -4.44 6.73
CA TYR A 33 5.57 -3.84 6.24
C TYR A 33 4.77 -4.82 5.37
N GLY A 34 4.65 -6.09 5.80
CA GLY A 34 3.92 -7.12 5.05
C GLY A 34 4.79 -8.00 4.15
N HIS A 35 6.12 -7.99 4.32
CA HIS A 35 7.03 -8.82 3.52
C HIS A 35 6.92 -10.30 3.89
N THR A 36 6.85 -11.16 2.87
CA THR A 36 6.88 -12.62 2.99
C THR A 36 7.97 -13.20 2.08
N SER A 37 8.43 -14.43 2.35
CA SER A 37 9.45 -15.10 1.52
C SER A 37 9.04 -15.26 0.05
N MET A 38 7.75 -15.18 -0.27
CA MET A 38 7.25 -15.21 -1.66
C MET A 38 7.64 -13.94 -2.44
N ALA A 39 7.91 -12.83 -1.76
CA ALA A 39 8.42 -11.60 -2.36
C ALA A 39 9.94 -11.65 -2.62
N GLY A 40 10.62 -12.74 -2.25
CA GLY A 40 12.05 -12.94 -2.38
C GLY A 40 12.77 -12.86 -1.04
N ALA A 41 14.07 -12.56 -1.06
CA ALA A 41 14.85 -12.39 0.16
C ALA A 41 14.38 -11.16 0.96
N PRO A 42 14.51 -11.15 2.30
CA PRO A 42 14.95 -12.26 3.14
C PRO A 42 13.88 -13.36 3.30
N HIS A 43 14.34 -14.60 3.45
CA HIS A 43 13.44 -15.69 3.82
C HIS A 43 12.95 -15.50 5.27
N VAL A 44 11.66 -15.20 5.43
CA VAL A 44 11.04 -14.93 6.74
C VAL A 44 10.79 -16.24 7.48
N GLN A 45 11.22 -16.29 8.74
CA GLN A 45 11.09 -17.47 9.59
C GLN A 45 10.81 -17.10 11.05
N SER A 46 10.40 -18.10 11.84
CA SER A 46 10.14 -17.92 13.27
C SER A 46 11.34 -17.31 13.99
N GLY A 47 11.06 -16.40 14.92
CA GLY A 47 12.09 -15.75 15.74
C GLY A 47 12.88 -14.64 15.03
N MET A 48 12.75 -14.47 13.71
CA MET A 48 13.44 -13.42 12.96
C MET A 48 13.04 -12.03 13.48
N ARG A 49 14.04 -11.14 13.58
CA ARG A 49 13.90 -9.73 13.95
C ARG A 49 14.68 -8.88 12.97
N ILE A 50 14.16 -7.69 12.71
CA ILE A 50 14.80 -6.67 11.88
C ILE A 50 14.70 -5.31 12.57
N THR A 51 15.57 -4.38 12.18
CA THR A 51 15.51 -2.97 12.50
C THR A 51 14.50 -2.26 11.60
N LYS A 52 14.12 -1.03 11.98
CA LYS A 52 13.28 -0.18 11.12
C LYS A 52 13.96 0.11 9.78
N GLY A 53 15.28 0.36 9.76
CA GLY A 53 16.02 0.64 8.54
C GLY A 53 16.00 -0.55 7.57
N GLU A 54 16.15 -1.77 8.09
CA GLU A 54 16.01 -2.99 7.29
C GLU A 54 14.58 -3.17 6.78
N ALA A 55 13.56 -2.90 7.60
CA ALA A 55 12.17 -2.95 7.15
C ALA A 55 11.88 -1.94 6.02
N ASP A 56 12.42 -0.72 6.13
CA ASP A 56 12.29 0.32 5.12
C ASP A 56 12.99 -0.08 3.80
N ALA A 57 14.17 -0.71 3.90
CA ALA A 57 14.91 -1.22 2.74
C ALA A 57 14.20 -2.40 2.07
N ILE A 58 13.62 -3.31 2.85
CA ILE A 58 12.79 -4.41 2.37
C ILE A 58 11.58 -3.86 1.63
N LEU A 59 10.85 -2.90 2.22
CA LEU A 59 9.71 -2.27 1.56
C LEU A 59 10.11 -1.61 0.24
N ALA A 60 11.20 -0.86 0.21
CA ALA A 60 11.66 -0.21 -1.02
C ALA A 60 11.92 -1.23 -2.15
N ARG A 61 12.50 -2.40 -1.83
CA ARG A 61 12.69 -3.47 -2.80
C ARG A 61 11.37 -4.12 -3.22
N ASP A 62 10.50 -4.43 -2.27
CA ASP A 62 9.20 -5.06 -2.55
C ASP A 62 8.34 -4.18 -3.45
N LEU A 63 8.46 -2.85 -3.34
CA LEU A 63 7.71 -1.91 -4.17
C LEU A 63 8.13 -1.91 -5.64
N LEU A 64 9.36 -2.33 -5.99
CA LEU A 64 9.87 -2.27 -7.36
C LEU A 64 8.98 -3.02 -8.36
N LYS A 65 8.40 -4.16 -7.96
CA LYS A 65 7.50 -4.92 -8.85
C LYS A 65 6.18 -4.18 -9.12
N TYR A 66 5.65 -3.48 -8.12
CA TYR A 66 4.42 -2.70 -8.24
C TYR A 66 4.65 -1.39 -8.98
N GLU A 67 5.81 -0.75 -8.80
CA GLU A 67 6.27 0.36 -9.63
C GLU A 67 6.32 -0.04 -11.11
N ALA A 68 6.93 -1.19 -11.41
CA ALA A 68 7.01 -1.73 -12.76
C ALA A 68 5.63 -2.04 -13.36
N GLU A 69 4.70 -2.58 -12.57
CA GLU A 69 3.32 -2.79 -12.99
C GLU A 69 2.62 -1.47 -13.33
N VAL A 70 2.66 -0.47 -12.45
CA VAL A 70 2.04 0.83 -12.70
C VAL A 70 2.58 1.45 -14.00
N MET A 71 3.90 1.44 -14.20
CA MET A 71 4.53 1.95 -15.42
C MET A 71 4.15 1.15 -16.68
N ARG A 72 3.89 -0.15 -16.53
CA ARG A 72 3.47 -1.00 -17.65
C ARG A 72 2.01 -0.78 -18.01
N GLU A 73 1.11 -0.64 -17.03
CA GLU A 73 -0.33 -0.59 -17.25
C GLU A 73 -0.85 0.82 -17.57
N VAL A 74 -0.23 1.87 -17.02
CA VAL A 74 -0.66 3.26 -17.22
C VAL A 74 0.12 3.91 -18.36
N LYS A 75 -0.58 4.28 -19.43
CA LYS A 75 0.06 4.84 -20.64
C LYS A 75 0.12 6.37 -20.65
N LEU A 76 -0.63 7.03 -19.77
CA LEU A 76 -0.62 8.48 -19.65
C LEU A 76 0.54 8.95 -18.76
N PRO A 77 1.06 10.17 -18.98
CA PRO A 77 1.99 10.80 -18.06
C PRO A 77 1.36 10.93 -16.67
N LEU A 78 2.08 10.48 -15.65
CA LEU A 78 1.69 10.62 -14.25
C LEU A 78 2.56 11.66 -13.56
N VAL A 79 1.95 12.47 -12.70
CA VAL A 79 2.71 13.23 -11.69
C VAL A 79 3.03 12.35 -10.49
N GLN A 80 4.03 12.73 -9.69
CA GLN A 80 4.56 11.89 -8.61
C GLN A 80 3.50 11.42 -7.60
N CYS A 81 2.54 12.28 -7.24
CA CYS A 81 1.51 11.92 -6.26
C CYS A 81 0.51 10.88 -6.79
N GLN A 82 0.18 10.94 -8.07
CA GLN A 82 -0.64 9.92 -8.74
C GLN A 82 0.12 8.59 -8.78
N PHE A 83 1.40 8.61 -9.13
CA PHE A 83 2.24 7.42 -9.14
C PHE A 83 2.34 6.77 -7.74
N ASP A 84 2.60 7.57 -6.70
CA ASP A 84 2.67 7.09 -5.32
C ASP A 84 1.35 6.43 -4.88
N ALA A 85 0.20 7.06 -5.20
CA ALA A 85 -1.12 6.56 -4.85
C ALA A 85 -1.45 5.25 -5.57
N LEU A 86 -1.14 5.16 -6.87
CA LEU A 86 -1.34 3.94 -7.66
C LEU A 86 -0.47 2.79 -7.15
N VAL A 87 0.81 3.04 -6.84
CA VAL A 87 1.67 1.99 -6.27
C VAL A 87 1.17 1.54 -4.89
N SER A 88 0.71 2.45 -4.03
CA SER A 88 0.10 2.08 -2.73
C SER A 88 -1.14 1.19 -2.91
N PHE A 89 -1.97 1.54 -3.89
CA PHE A 89 -3.18 0.80 -4.23
C PHE A 89 -2.84 -0.61 -4.72
N THR A 90 -1.92 -0.72 -5.68
CA THR A 90 -1.50 -2.02 -6.25
C THR A 90 -0.80 -2.89 -5.20
N TYR A 91 0.02 -2.30 -4.33
CA TYR A 91 0.64 -3.03 -3.22
C TYR A 91 -0.42 -3.70 -2.33
N ASN A 92 -1.51 -2.99 -2.03
CA ASN A 92 -2.59 -3.51 -1.19
C ASN A 92 -3.47 -4.56 -1.88
N CYS A 93 -3.87 -4.28 -3.11
CA CYS A 93 -4.81 -5.10 -3.85
C CYS A 93 -4.15 -6.29 -4.54
N GLY A 94 -2.82 -6.30 -4.59
CA GLY A 94 -2.03 -7.29 -5.30
C GLY A 94 -1.81 -6.94 -6.77
N GLU A 95 -0.91 -7.71 -7.39
CA GLU A 95 -0.59 -7.59 -8.81
C GLU A 95 -1.81 -7.92 -9.67
N GLY A 96 -1.97 -7.19 -10.77
CA GLY A 96 -3.12 -7.29 -11.68
C GLY A 96 -4.34 -6.49 -11.24
N SER A 97 -4.33 -5.87 -10.05
CA SER A 97 -5.44 -5.04 -9.57
C SER A 97 -5.75 -3.85 -10.48
N LEU A 98 -4.72 -3.29 -11.14
CA LEU A 98 -4.87 -2.20 -12.12
C LEU A 98 -5.57 -2.63 -13.40
N ARG A 99 -5.54 -3.92 -13.73
CA ARG A 99 -6.13 -4.48 -14.96
C ARG A 99 -7.63 -4.76 -14.83
N LYS A 100 -8.24 -4.51 -13.67
CA LYS A 100 -9.70 -4.60 -13.55
C LYS A 100 -10.32 -3.60 -14.52
N ALA A 101 -11.22 -4.09 -15.38
CA ALA A 101 -11.66 -3.42 -16.60
C ALA A 101 -12.11 -1.96 -16.39
N VAL A 102 -12.78 -1.65 -15.27
CA VAL A 102 -13.24 -0.29 -14.95
C VAL A 102 -12.07 0.64 -14.63
N PHE A 103 -11.13 0.22 -13.78
CA PHE A 103 -9.97 1.02 -13.38
C PHE A 103 -9.02 1.28 -14.57
N PHE A 104 -8.79 0.23 -15.36
CA PHE A 104 -7.93 0.28 -16.54
C PHE A 104 -8.51 1.16 -17.65
N ALA A 105 -9.82 1.09 -17.90
CA ALA A 105 -10.48 1.88 -18.93
C ALA A 105 -10.44 3.38 -18.63
N HIS A 106 -10.67 3.80 -17.38
CA HIS A 106 -10.60 5.22 -17.00
C HIS A 106 -9.17 5.76 -17.06
N LEU A 107 -8.19 5.00 -16.57
CA LEU A 107 -6.78 5.43 -16.59
C LEU A 107 -6.24 5.62 -18.01
N ASN A 108 -6.60 4.76 -18.95
CA ASN A 108 -6.04 4.81 -20.31
C ASN A 108 -6.90 5.60 -21.32
N SER A 109 -8.12 6.01 -20.96
CA SER A 109 -8.98 6.87 -21.80
C SER A 109 -8.75 8.37 -21.62
N GLY A 110 -7.80 8.78 -20.78
CA GLY A 110 -7.56 10.20 -20.49
C GLY A 110 -8.41 10.75 -19.34
N ASN A 111 -9.34 9.97 -18.78
CA ASN A 111 -10.20 10.41 -17.69
C ASN A 111 -9.53 10.21 -16.32
N VAL A 112 -8.38 10.88 -16.14
CA VAL A 112 -7.57 10.83 -14.91
C VAL A 112 -8.36 11.34 -13.70
N ALA A 113 -9.27 12.30 -13.90
CA ALA A 113 -10.11 12.86 -12.84
C ALA A 113 -11.12 11.85 -12.25
N ALA A 114 -11.52 10.81 -13.01
CA ALA A 114 -12.40 9.77 -12.49
C ALA A 114 -11.69 8.75 -11.60
N VAL A 115 -10.36 8.63 -11.70
CA VAL A 115 -9.57 7.59 -11.02
C VAL A 115 -9.79 7.57 -9.50
N PRO A 116 -9.76 8.71 -8.77
CA PRO A 116 -10.04 8.74 -7.34
C PRO A 116 -11.36 8.07 -6.97
N HIS A 117 -12.42 8.30 -7.75
CA HIS A 117 -13.74 7.69 -7.51
C HIS A 117 -13.71 6.17 -7.69
N VAL A 118 -13.06 5.68 -8.74
CA VAL A 118 -12.94 4.23 -8.98
C VAL A 118 -12.11 3.56 -7.87
N MET A 119 -11.08 4.23 -7.33
CA MET A 119 -10.33 3.69 -6.18
C MET A 119 -11.24 3.42 -4.98
N LEU A 120 -12.27 4.23 -4.75
CA LEU A 120 -13.18 4.09 -3.62
C LEU A 120 -14.00 2.80 -3.66
N GLU A 121 -14.22 2.22 -4.85
CA GLU A 121 -14.98 0.98 -5.04
C GLU A 121 -14.22 -0.27 -4.57
N PHE A 122 -12.92 -0.15 -4.28
CA PHE A 122 -12.06 -1.25 -3.84
C PHE A 122 -11.99 -1.31 -2.31
N ASP A 123 -13.16 -1.35 -1.67
CA ASP A 123 -13.34 -1.32 -0.22
C ASP A 123 -13.83 -2.66 0.37
N THR A 124 -13.99 -3.69 -0.46
CA THR A 124 -14.49 -4.99 -0.06
C THR A 124 -13.40 -6.04 0.08
N ALA A 125 -13.56 -6.94 1.05
CA ALA A 125 -12.84 -8.21 1.13
C ALA A 125 -13.80 -9.33 1.55
N ALA A 126 -13.66 -10.52 0.95
CA ALA A 126 -14.56 -11.65 1.17
C ALA A 126 -16.06 -11.27 1.04
N GLY A 127 -16.39 -10.40 0.07
CA GLY A 127 -17.75 -9.94 -0.21
C GLY A 127 -18.33 -8.93 0.79
N ARG A 128 -17.53 -8.38 1.71
CA ARG A 128 -17.98 -7.41 2.72
C ARG A 128 -17.17 -6.13 2.65
N VAL A 129 -17.83 -4.99 2.77
CA VAL A 129 -17.18 -3.67 2.92
C VAL A 129 -16.41 -3.65 4.23
N LEU A 130 -15.13 -3.29 4.16
CA LEU A 130 -14.26 -3.17 5.32
C LEU A 130 -13.98 -1.69 5.63
N PRO A 131 -14.34 -1.17 6.82
CA PRO A 131 -14.08 0.22 7.19
C PRO A 131 -12.61 0.64 7.07
N ALA A 132 -11.68 -0.30 7.26
CA ALA A 132 -10.25 -0.06 7.08
C ALA A 132 -9.90 0.21 5.60
N LEU A 133 -10.47 -0.54 4.67
CA LEU A 133 -10.26 -0.34 3.22
C LEU A 133 -10.92 0.95 2.76
N VAL A 134 -12.13 1.27 3.22
CA VAL A 134 -12.78 2.57 2.94
C VAL A 134 -11.87 3.74 3.30
N ARG A 135 -11.27 3.72 4.50
CA ARG A 135 -10.34 4.76 4.94
C ARG A 135 -9.06 4.80 4.11
N ARG A 136 -8.50 3.63 3.77
CA ARG A 136 -7.29 3.53 2.92
C ARG A 136 -7.54 4.10 1.53
N ARG A 137 -8.62 3.70 0.87
CA ARG A 137 -9.00 4.16 -0.47
C ARG A 137 -9.23 5.66 -0.51
N LYS A 138 -9.91 6.24 0.49
CA LYS A 138 -10.06 7.71 0.62
C LYS A 138 -8.71 8.42 0.74
N ALA A 139 -7.78 7.86 1.52
CA ALA A 139 -6.47 8.46 1.71
C ALA A 139 -5.58 8.35 0.45
N GLU A 140 -5.68 7.25 -0.29
CA GLU A 140 -4.99 7.09 -1.58
C GLU A 140 -5.59 7.98 -2.67
N ALA A 141 -6.92 8.09 -2.74
CA ALA A 141 -7.63 9.02 -3.63
C ALA A 141 -7.20 10.47 -3.38
N ALA A 142 -7.17 10.89 -2.10
CA ALA A 142 -6.68 12.21 -1.73
C ALA A 142 -5.20 12.41 -2.13
N MET A 143 -4.34 11.39 -1.95
CA MET A 143 -2.95 11.45 -2.41
C MET A 143 -2.87 11.60 -3.94
N PHE A 144 -3.70 10.89 -4.69
CA PHE A 144 -3.75 10.97 -6.14
C PHE A 144 -4.05 12.40 -6.61
N GLU A 145 -4.92 13.11 -5.88
CA GLU A 145 -5.27 14.53 -6.08
C GLU A 145 -4.20 15.51 -5.54
N GLY A 146 -3.11 15.03 -4.95
CA GLY A 146 -2.01 15.84 -4.42
C GLY A 146 -2.04 16.10 -2.92
N HIS A 147 -3.07 15.60 -2.22
CA HIS A 147 -3.24 15.74 -0.77
C HIS A 147 -2.66 14.55 -0.02
N TYR A 148 -1.35 14.59 0.26
CA TYR A 148 -0.75 13.63 1.19
C TYR A 148 -1.27 13.88 2.61
N PRO A 149 -1.53 12.81 3.40
CA PRO A 149 -1.84 13.01 4.81
C PRO A 149 -0.69 13.72 5.51
N THR A 150 -1.05 14.67 6.37
CA THR A 150 -0.08 15.46 7.12
C THR A 150 0.73 14.59 8.07
N ARG A 151 1.91 15.07 8.45
CA ARG A 151 2.79 14.41 9.43
C ARG A 151 2.05 14.11 10.75
N ALA A 152 1.15 15.01 11.16
CA ALA A 152 0.26 14.80 12.31
C ALA A 152 -0.76 13.67 12.07
N GLY A 153 -1.37 13.59 10.88
CA GLY A 153 -2.27 12.49 10.51
C GLY A 153 -1.59 11.12 10.46
N LEU A 154 -0.34 11.06 10.00
CA LEU A 154 0.49 9.84 9.97
C LEU A 154 0.90 9.37 11.38
N LEU A 155 1.23 10.31 12.29
CA LEU A 155 1.54 10.00 13.69
C LEU A 155 0.29 9.52 14.46
N LEU A 156 -0.85 10.18 14.31
CA LEU A 156 -2.10 9.79 14.99
C LEU A 156 -2.55 8.37 14.59
N ALA A 157 -2.45 8.04 13.31
CA ALA A 157 -2.78 6.71 12.79
C ALA A 157 -1.88 5.60 13.37
N THR A 158 -0.62 5.93 13.68
CA THR A 158 0.35 5.00 14.27
C THR A 158 0.06 4.77 15.76
N VAL A 159 -0.29 5.83 16.51
CA VAL A 159 -0.58 5.79 17.96
C VAL A 159 -1.92 5.11 18.28
N MET A 160 -2.93 5.25 17.41
CA MET A 160 -4.22 4.57 17.61
C MET A 160 -4.14 3.05 17.41
N ARG A 161 -3.23 2.55 16.55
CA ARG A 161 -3.05 1.11 16.35
C ARG A 161 -2.36 0.41 17.52
N THR A 162 -1.47 1.11 18.26
CA THR A 162 -0.80 0.54 19.44
C THR A 162 -1.72 0.45 20.66
N HIS A 163 -2.68 1.37 20.81
CA HIS A 163 -3.63 1.34 21.94
C HIS A 163 -4.71 0.26 21.82
N CYS A 164 -5.06 -0.18 20.61
CA CYS A 164 -6.06 -1.23 20.42
C CYS A 164 -5.50 -2.67 20.57
N MET A 165 -4.16 -2.85 20.54
CA MET A 165 -3.52 -4.16 20.75
C MET A 165 -3.04 -4.40 22.19
N ALA A 166 -3.31 -3.47 23.11
CA ALA A 166 -2.99 -3.62 24.54
C ALA A 166 -4.20 -4.05 25.40
N ARG A 167 -5.35 -4.35 24.78
CA ARG A 167 -6.52 -4.94 25.43
C ARG A 167 -7.02 -6.09 24.57
N GLY A 168 -6.43 -7.27 24.77
CA GLY A 168 -6.78 -8.52 24.14
C GLY A 168 -6.01 -9.64 24.80
#